data_AF-A0AAU7A8T7-F1
#
_entry.id   AF-A0AAU7A8T7-F1
#
_cell.length_a   1.000
_cell.length_b   1.000
_cell.length_c   1.000
_cell.angle_alpha   90.00
_cell.angle_beta   90.00
_cell.angle_gamma   90.00
#
_symmetry.space_group_name_H-M   'P 1'
#
loop_
_entity.id
_entity.type
_entity.pdbx_description
1 polymer ?
#
loop_
_entity_poly.entity_id
_entity_poly.type
_entity_poly.pdbx_seq_one_letter_code
_entity_poly.pdbx_strand_id
1 'polypeptide(L)'
;MLAEKKPNARCIIRISGKDNRSFLQGLITNDIHKTDHGLVYAALLSAQGKFQYDFFLFADGEDVMMDIDQEMAAALQKKLMLYRLRADVHLEKTDLSLVRGVERAPEGALQDPRHPKMGWRLYGQDLPPEMPFDWQAHRIRLGIPEAPSELTPDSYILEMGFEQMNGVDFKKGCYVGQEIIARMKHKTQLRKGLRRVTCAEAVAPHTPILSKGKEVGFIGAQSGTAALAYLRFDRISDEMTAAGVPVTVVDRAEE
;
A
#
# COMPACT_ATOMS: atom_id res chain seq x y z
N MET A 1 29.73 13.62 -2.93
CA MET A 1 28.28 13.75 -3.22
C MET A 1 27.63 12.45 -2.78
N LEU A 2 26.97 12.45 -1.62
CA LEU A 2 26.17 11.30 -1.19
C LEU A 2 24.94 11.27 -2.11
N ALA A 3 24.78 10.20 -2.87
CA ALA A 3 23.57 10.00 -3.66
C ALA A 3 22.39 10.06 -2.69
N GLU A 4 21.50 11.04 -2.86
CA GLU A 4 20.25 11.11 -2.12
C GLU A 4 19.50 9.79 -2.36
N LYS A 5 19.28 9.03 -1.29
CA LYS A 5 18.52 7.79 -1.30
C LYS A 5 17.15 8.12 -1.90
N LYS A 6 16.85 7.64 -3.12
CA LYS A 6 15.53 7.82 -3.74
C LYS A 6 14.52 7.11 -2.82
N PRO A 7 13.67 7.83 -2.07
CA PRO A 7 12.69 7.18 -1.22
C PRO A 7 11.82 6.26 -2.09
N ASN A 8 11.60 5.04 -1.62
CA ASN A 8 10.79 4.00 -2.25
C ASN A 8 11.35 3.46 -3.58
N ALA A 9 12.65 3.17 -3.62
CA ALA A 9 13.22 2.36 -4.69
C ALA A 9 12.47 1.01 -4.77
N ARG A 10 12.14 0.59 -5.99
CA ARG A 10 11.30 -0.59 -6.24
C ARG A 10 12.14 -1.72 -6.82
N CYS A 11 11.79 -2.96 -6.47
CA CYS A 11 12.36 -4.17 -7.02
C CYS A 11 11.27 -4.94 -7.75
N ILE A 12 11.53 -5.28 -9.01
CA ILE A 12 10.61 -6.07 -9.83
C ILE A 12 11.07 -7.53 -9.80
N ILE A 13 10.19 -8.40 -9.30
CA ILE A 13 10.43 -9.84 -9.18
C ILE A 13 9.56 -10.55 -10.21
N ARG A 14 10.18 -11.38 -11.05
CA ARG A 14 9.47 -12.32 -11.91
C ARG A 14 9.11 -13.56 -11.12
N ILE A 15 7.85 -13.98 -11.24
CA ILE A 15 7.28 -15.17 -10.63
C ILE A 15 6.83 -16.10 -11.76
N SER A 16 7.66 -17.08 -12.08
CA SER A 16 7.43 -18.03 -13.17
C SER A 16 7.08 -19.43 -12.63
N GLY A 17 6.78 -20.36 -13.54
CA GLY A 17 6.37 -21.73 -13.23
C GLY A 17 4.85 -21.92 -13.32
N LYS A 18 4.42 -23.13 -13.69
CA LYS A 18 3.01 -23.41 -14.05
C LYS A 18 2.01 -23.21 -12.91
N ASP A 19 2.48 -23.18 -11.66
CA ASP A 19 1.64 -23.01 -10.48
C ASP A 19 1.65 -21.56 -9.96
N ASN A 20 2.30 -20.61 -10.63
CA ASN A 20 2.51 -19.24 -10.13
C ASN A 20 1.20 -18.53 -9.72
N ARG A 21 0.16 -18.59 -10.55
CA ARG A 21 -1.12 -17.93 -10.32
C ARG A 21 -1.91 -18.62 -9.22
N SER A 22 -2.03 -19.94 -9.26
CA SER A 22 -2.75 -20.70 -8.21
C SER A 22 -2.08 -20.56 -6.85
N PHE A 23 -0.73 -20.52 -6.83
CA PHE A 23 0.07 -20.25 -5.66
C PHE A 23 -0.20 -18.85 -5.08
N LEU A 24 -0.09 -17.80 -5.90
CA LEU A 24 -0.34 -16.42 -5.45
C LEU A 24 -1.80 -16.22 -5.02
N GLN A 25 -2.76 -16.83 -5.73
CA GLN A 25 -4.18 -16.69 -5.45
C GLN A 25 -4.54 -17.12 -4.02
N GLY A 26 -3.87 -18.13 -3.46
CA GLY A 26 -4.07 -18.57 -2.09
C GLY A 26 -3.39 -17.71 -1.01
N LEU A 27 -2.55 -16.76 -1.40
CA LEU A 27 -1.71 -15.98 -0.46
C LEU A 27 -2.08 -14.51 -0.39
N ILE A 28 -2.47 -13.91 -1.52
CA ILE A 28 -2.66 -12.47 -1.63
C ILE A 28 -4.11 -12.06 -1.36
N THR A 29 -4.32 -10.81 -0.95
CA THR A 29 -5.65 -10.27 -0.62
C THR A 29 -6.55 -9.99 -1.83
N ASN A 30 -5.99 -9.89 -3.04
CA ASN A 30 -6.73 -9.54 -4.26
C ASN A 30 -6.73 -10.71 -5.27
N ASP A 31 -7.51 -10.59 -6.34
CA ASP A 31 -7.61 -11.63 -7.36
C ASP A 31 -6.47 -11.53 -8.37
N ILE A 32 -5.62 -12.58 -8.44
CA ILE A 32 -4.51 -12.64 -9.39
C ILE A 32 -4.97 -12.61 -10.84
N HIS A 33 -6.17 -13.08 -11.16
CA HIS A 33 -6.65 -13.14 -12.54
C HIS A 33 -6.93 -11.76 -13.13
N LYS A 34 -7.06 -10.72 -12.28
CA LYS A 34 -7.20 -9.34 -12.75
C LYS A 34 -5.92 -8.79 -13.39
N THR A 35 -4.77 -9.45 -13.23
CA THR A 35 -3.53 -9.02 -13.90
C THR A 35 -3.62 -9.12 -15.41
N ASP A 36 -4.57 -9.91 -15.93
CA ASP A 36 -4.84 -10.05 -17.37
C ASP A 36 -5.47 -8.78 -17.97
N HIS A 37 -5.92 -7.86 -17.12
CA HIS A 37 -6.57 -6.61 -17.51
C HIS A 37 -5.83 -5.36 -17.03
N GLY A 38 -4.70 -5.52 -16.33
CA GLY A 38 -3.89 -4.41 -15.88
C GLY A 38 -3.18 -4.67 -14.56
N LEU A 39 -2.89 -3.58 -13.85
CA LEU A 39 -2.14 -3.63 -12.59
C LEU A 39 -3.05 -3.95 -11.41
N VAL A 40 -2.61 -4.86 -10.54
CA VAL A 40 -3.33 -5.28 -9.34
C VAL A 40 -2.55 -4.86 -8.11
N TYR A 41 -3.15 -4.08 -7.23
CA TYR A 41 -2.59 -3.82 -5.90
C TYR A 41 -3.08 -4.88 -4.92
N ALA A 42 -2.19 -5.44 -4.11
CA ALA A 42 -2.52 -6.48 -3.16
C ALA A 42 -1.58 -6.44 -1.95
N ALA A 43 -1.96 -7.18 -0.91
CA ALA A 43 -1.12 -7.42 0.26
C ALA A 43 -0.97 -8.91 0.56
N LEU A 44 0.09 -9.22 1.31
CA LEU A 44 0.25 -10.48 2.04
C LEU A 44 -0.04 -10.23 3.52
N LEU A 45 -0.85 -11.09 4.13
CA LEU A 45 -1.26 -10.99 5.52
C LEU A 45 -0.70 -12.13 6.38
N SER A 46 -0.69 -11.91 7.69
CA SER A 46 -0.57 -13.00 8.66
C SER A 46 -1.87 -13.83 8.72
N ALA A 47 -1.80 -15.02 9.32
CA ALA A 47 -2.99 -15.83 9.60
C ALA A 47 -4.01 -15.09 10.49
N GLN A 48 -3.56 -14.12 11.30
CA GLN A 48 -4.40 -13.27 12.14
C GLN A 48 -4.96 -12.05 11.38
N GLY A 49 -4.79 -11.98 10.06
CA GLY A 49 -5.29 -10.89 9.22
C GLY A 49 -4.50 -9.58 9.33
N LYS A 50 -3.28 -9.62 9.87
CA LYS A 50 -2.42 -8.43 10.01
C LYS A 50 -1.60 -8.18 8.76
N PHE A 51 -1.39 -6.92 8.42
CA PHE A 51 -0.56 -6.49 7.30
C PHE A 51 0.89 -7.00 7.44
N GLN A 52 1.50 -7.41 6.33
CA GLN A 52 2.92 -7.78 6.29
C GLN A 52 3.66 -7.12 5.13
N TYR A 53 3.07 -7.15 3.93
CA TYR A 53 3.63 -6.54 2.73
C TYR A 53 2.51 -6.06 1.82
N ASP A 54 2.74 -4.99 1.06
CA ASP A 54 1.99 -4.60 -0.11
C ASP A 54 2.87 -4.63 -1.36
N PHE A 55 2.25 -4.84 -2.51
CA PHE A 55 2.93 -4.90 -3.80
C PHE A 55 1.92 -4.72 -4.94
N PHE A 56 2.45 -4.45 -6.13
CA PHE A 56 1.67 -4.50 -7.36
C PHE A 56 2.01 -5.75 -8.16
N LEU A 57 1.03 -6.25 -8.90
CA LEU A 57 1.15 -7.43 -9.74
C LEU A 57 0.65 -7.11 -11.15
N PHE A 58 1.35 -7.58 -12.17
CA PHE A 58 0.92 -7.53 -13.56
C PHE A 58 1.40 -8.77 -14.31
N ALA A 59 0.74 -9.11 -15.42
CA ALA A 59 1.11 -10.26 -16.24
C ALA A 59 2.24 -9.93 -17.22
N ASP A 60 3.15 -10.88 -17.43
CA ASP A 60 4.15 -10.87 -18.51
C ASP A 60 4.14 -12.25 -19.18
N GLY A 61 3.26 -12.41 -20.19
CA GLY A 61 2.95 -13.72 -20.75
C GLY A 61 2.32 -14.67 -19.72
N GLU A 62 2.95 -15.83 -19.53
CA GLU A 62 2.54 -16.83 -18.52
C GLU A 62 3.08 -16.49 -17.11
N ASP A 63 4.04 -15.57 -17.02
CA ASP A 63 4.65 -15.17 -15.76
C ASP A 63 3.88 -14.01 -15.10
N VAL A 64 4.09 -13.86 -13.80
CA VAL A 64 3.59 -12.72 -13.03
C VAL A 64 4.78 -11.88 -12.58
N MET A 65 4.69 -10.58 -12.80
CA MET A 65 5.64 -9.60 -12.29
C MET A 65 5.13 -9.00 -10.98
N MET A 66 6.00 -8.88 -9.99
CA MET A 66 5.71 -8.28 -8.69
C MET A 66 6.59 -7.05 -8.45
N ASP A 67 5.95 -5.90 -8.31
CA ASP A 67 6.55 -4.62 -7.93
C ASP A 67 6.44 -4.43 -6.41
N ILE A 68 7.57 -4.52 -5.69
CA ILE A 68 7.67 -4.32 -4.25
C ILE A 68 8.74 -3.30 -3.88
N ASP A 69 8.63 -2.73 -2.68
CA ASP A 69 9.72 -1.97 -2.07
C ASP A 69 11.02 -2.81 -2.05
N GLN A 70 12.11 -2.22 -2.53
CA GLN A 70 13.40 -2.89 -2.67
C GLN A 70 13.95 -3.40 -1.33
N GLU A 71 13.70 -2.69 -0.23
CA GLU A 71 14.15 -3.09 1.11
C GLU A 71 13.38 -4.32 1.62
N MET A 72 12.13 -4.50 1.17
CA MET A 72 11.27 -5.62 1.58
C MET A 72 11.40 -6.85 0.67
N ALA A 73 11.95 -6.68 -0.54
CA ALA A 73 12.00 -7.71 -1.58
C ALA A 73 12.63 -9.04 -1.10
N ALA A 74 13.81 -8.98 -0.46
CA ALA A 74 14.50 -10.19 -0.01
C ALA A 74 13.73 -10.95 1.08
N ALA A 75 13.12 -10.22 2.01
CA ALA A 75 12.33 -10.80 3.09
C ALA A 75 11.05 -11.44 2.55
N LEU A 76 10.35 -10.78 1.61
CA LEU A 76 9.16 -11.34 0.97
C LEU A 76 9.51 -12.59 0.16
N GLN A 77 10.58 -12.58 -0.64
CA GLN A 77 11.00 -13.76 -1.42
C GLN A 77 11.22 -14.98 -0.52
N LYS A 78 12.00 -14.81 0.55
CA LYS A 78 12.24 -15.89 1.53
C LYS A 78 10.92 -16.42 2.09
N LYS A 79 9.98 -15.54 2.37
CA LYS A 79 8.67 -15.91 2.93
C LYS A 79 7.79 -16.64 1.93
N LEU A 80 7.71 -16.18 0.68
CA LEU A 80 6.98 -16.88 -0.39
C LEU A 80 7.57 -18.27 -0.63
N MET A 81 8.90 -18.41 -0.57
CA MET A 81 9.55 -19.72 -0.68
C MET A 81 9.18 -20.70 0.43
N LEU A 82 8.84 -20.23 1.64
CA LEU A 82 8.31 -21.09 2.70
C LEU A 82 6.92 -21.63 2.38
N TYR A 83 6.08 -20.84 1.69
CA TYR A 83 4.74 -21.25 1.27
C TYR A 83 4.72 -22.13 0.02
N ARG A 84 5.77 -22.06 -0.81
CA ARG A 84 5.83 -22.73 -2.12
C ARG A 84 5.64 -24.25 -2.03
N LEU A 85 6.17 -24.90 -0.98
CA LEU A 85 6.16 -26.36 -0.83
C LEU A 85 6.57 -27.06 -2.15
N ARG A 86 5.68 -27.83 -2.75
CA ARG A 86 5.90 -28.58 -4.01
C ARG A 86 5.41 -27.84 -5.26
N ALA A 87 4.88 -26.62 -5.11
CA ALA A 87 4.42 -25.84 -6.25
C ALA A 87 5.59 -25.48 -7.16
N ASP A 88 5.36 -25.63 -8.46
CA ASP A 88 6.27 -25.25 -9.52
C ASP A 88 6.22 -23.73 -9.71
N VAL A 89 7.04 -23.04 -8.89
CA VAL A 89 7.14 -21.59 -8.82
C VAL A 89 8.60 -21.19 -8.64
N HIS A 90 9.07 -20.22 -9.41
CA HIS A 90 10.41 -19.64 -9.31
C HIS A 90 10.32 -18.14 -9.11
N LEU A 91 11.20 -17.58 -8.29
CA LEU A 91 11.23 -16.15 -7.97
C LEU A 91 12.60 -15.59 -8.33
N GLU A 92 12.64 -14.66 -9.26
CA GLU A 92 13.87 -14.07 -9.78
C GLU A 92 13.76 -12.54 -9.78
N LYS A 93 14.81 -11.86 -9.32
CA LYS A 93 14.89 -10.40 -9.50
C LYS A 93 15.17 -10.10 -10.96
N THR A 94 14.48 -9.10 -11.49
CA THR A 94 14.69 -8.63 -12.87
C THR A 94 15.51 -7.34 -12.88
N ASP A 95 16.01 -6.97 -14.05
CA ASP A 95 16.66 -5.68 -14.30
C ASP A 95 15.67 -4.57 -14.69
N LEU A 96 14.35 -4.83 -14.56
CA LEU A 96 13.33 -3.84 -14.87
C LEU A 96 13.33 -2.70 -13.85
N SER A 97 13.23 -1.49 -14.37
CA SER A 97 13.02 -0.27 -13.60
C SER A 97 11.56 0.18 -13.67
N LEU A 98 11.17 1.07 -12.75
CA LEU A 98 9.86 1.71 -12.70
C LEU A 98 10.01 3.22 -12.94
N VAL A 99 9.14 3.75 -13.79
CA VAL A 99 8.84 5.19 -13.89
C VAL A 99 7.36 5.41 -13.63
N ARG A 100 7.03 6.47 -12.91
CA ARG A 100 5.65 6.88 -12.63
C ARG A 100 5.38 8.26 -13.19
N GLY A 101 4.10 8.56 -13.41
CA GLY A 101 3.67 9.91 -13.76
C GLY A 101 2.18 10.11 -13.54
N VAL A 102 1.76 11.37 -13.47
CA VAL A 102 0.35 11.76 -13.31
C VAL A 102 -0.23 12.44 -14.56
N GLU A 103 0.63 12.78 -15.51
CA GLU A 103 0.24 13.36 -16.80
C GLU A 103 -0.25 12.27 -17.76
N ARG A 104 -0.31 12.60 -19.06
CA ARG A 104 -0.66 11.64 -20.11
C ARG A 104 0.22 10.39 -20.02
N ALA A 105 -0.43 9.24 -19.85
CA ALA A 105 0.25 7.96 -19.80
C ALA A 105 0.93 7.65 -21.16
N PRO A 106 2.22 7.24 -21.16
CA PRO A 106 2.87 6.72 -22.36
C PRO A 106 2.30 5.35 -22.73
N GLU A 107 2.64 4.87 -23.93
CA GLU A 107 2.26 3.53 -24.38
C GLU A 107 2.86 2.46 -23.44
N GLY A 108 2.08 1.42 -23.15
CA GLY A 108 2.48 0.34 -22.23
C GLY A 108 2.40 0.68 -20.74
N ALA A 109 2.12 1.93 -20.36
CA ALA A 109 1.93 2.28 -18.95
C ALA A 109 0.62 1.71 -18.40
N LEU A 110 0.68 1.18 -17.18
CA LEU A 110 -0.45 0.65 -16.45
C LEU A 110 -0.96 1.69 -15.46
N GLN A 111 -2.28 1.88 -15.40
CA GLN A 111 -2.90 2.79 -14.42
C GLN A 111 -2.70 2.27 -13.00
N ASP A 112 -2.37 3.15 -12.06
CA ASP A 112 -2.26 2.77 -10.65
C ASP A 112 -3.67 2.51 -10.07
N PRO A 113 -3.98 1.27 -9.66
CA PRO A 113 -5.33 0.88 -9.33
C PRO A 113 -5.82 1.45 -8.00
N ARG A 114 -4.93 2.04 -7.19
CA ARG A 114 -5.29 2.53 -5.84
C ARG A 114 -6.19 3.75 -5.90
N HIS A 115 -6.07 4.57 -6.92
CA HIS A 115 -6.92 5.74 -7.11
C HIS A 115 -6.82 6.27 -8.55
N PRO A 116 -7.92 6.68 -9.22
CA PRO A 116 -7.89 7.19 -10.59
C PRO A 116 -6.96 8.39 -10.81
N LYS A 117 -6.78 9.22 -9.77
CA LYS A 117 -5.87 10.38 -9.77
C LYS A 117 -4.44 10.04 -9.33
N MET A 118 -4.11 8.79 -9.01
CA MET A 118 -2.75 8.40 -8.58
C MET A 118 -1.76 8.44 -9.74
N GLY A 119 -2.24 8.28 -10.98
CA GLY A 119 -1.44 8.30 -12.19
C GLY A 119 -1.15 6.89 -12.70
N TRP A 120 -0.01 6.72 -13.35
CA TRP A 120 0.37 5.50 -14.06
C TRP A 120 1.77 5.02 -13.66
N ARG A 121 2.05 3.77 -14.00
CA ARG A 121 3.30 3.05 -13.79
C ARG A 121 3.77 2.44 -15.10
N LEU A 122 5.02 2.69 -15.47
CA LEU A 122 5.68 2.11 -16.62
C LEU A 122 6.87 1.27 -16.15
N TYR A 123 6.89 0.01 -16.56
CA TYR A 123 7.94 -0.94 -16.26
C TYR A 123 8.75 -1.22 -17.53
N GLY A 124 10.08 -1.25 -17.42
CA GLY A 124 10.93 -1.45 -18.59
C GLY A 124 12.42 -1.37 -18.27
N GLN A 125 13.22 -1.72 -19.27
CA GLN A 125 14.66 -1.47 -19.28
C GLN A 125 14.91 -0.08 -19.89
N ASP A 126 15.97 0.60 -19.45
CA ASP A 126 16.41 1.89 -20.02
C ASP A 126 15.30 2.95 -20.11
N LEU A 127 14.40 2.98 -19.12
CA LEU A 127 13.34 3.97 -19.06
C LEU A 127 13.91 5.40 -18.88
N PRO A 128 13.23 6.42 -19.42
CA PRO A 128 13.61 7.80 -19.15
C PRO A 128 13.56 8.10 -17.64
N PRO A 129 14.33 9.08 -17.15
CA PRO A 129 14.27 9.44 -15.74
C PRO A 129 12.87 9.91 -15.35
N GLU A 130 12.40 9.48 -14.17
CA GLU A 130 11.15 9.97 -13.59
C GLU A 130 11.25 11.48 -13.37
N MET A 131 10.26 12.23 -13.87
CA MET A 131 10.22 13.68 -13.67
C MET A 131 10.03 14.00 -12.18
N PRO A 132 10.65 15.08 -11.66
CA PRO A 132 10.46 15.50 -10.27
C PRO A 132 8.99 15.71 -9.95
N PHE A 133 8.49 15.00 -8.92
CA PHE A 133 7.11 15.08 -8.47
C PHE A 133 7.03 14.73 -6.98
N ASP A 134 6.26 15.50 -6.20
CA ASP A 134 6.05 15.22 -4.78
C ASP A 134 5.00 14.11 -4.61
N TRP A 135 5.47 12.87 -4.71
CA TRP A 135 4.65 11.68 -4.51
C TRP A 135 4.07 11.56 -3.10
N GLN A 136 4.76 12.10 -2.09
CA GLN A 136 4.30 12.04 -0.72
C GLN A 136 3.11 12.98 -0.52
N ALA A 137 3.21 14.25 -0.93
CA ALA A 137 2.08 15.17 -0.92
C ALA A 137 0.89 14.62 -1.73
N HIS A 138 1.17 14.05 -2.90
CA HIS A 138 0.12 13.50 -3.76
C HIS A 138 -0.62 12.32 -3.10
N ARG A 139 0.11 11.35 -2.52
CA ARG A 139 -0.53 10.20 -1.85
C ARG A 139 -1.27 10.61 -0.59
N ILE A 140 -0.75 11.57 0.19
CA ILE A 140 -1.43 12.13 1.37
C ILE A 140 -2.75 12.79 0.94
N ARG A 141 -2.72 13.61 -0.12
CA ARG A 141 -3.92 14.25 -0.67
C ARG A 141 -4.96 13.22 -1.10
N LEU A 142 -4.55 12.08 -1.66
CA LEU A 142 -5.45 11.00 -2.08
C LEU A 142 -5.83 10.01 -0.96
N GLY A 143 -5.32 10.18 0.26
CA GLY A 143 -5.62 9.24 1.35
C GLY A 143 -4.92 7.89 1.25
N ILE A 144 -3.83 7.79 0.46
CA ILE A 144 -3.15 6.53 0.17
C ILE A 144 -2.00 6.32 1.18
N PRO A 145 -2.10 5.31 2.06
CA PRO A 145 -1.05 4.98 3.00
C PRO A 145 0.16 4.32 2.34
N GLU A 146 1.28 4.34 3.04
CA GLU A 146 2.50 3.64 2.66
C GLU A 146 3.19 3.05 3.89
N ALA A 147 3.91 1.95 3.70
CA ALA A 147 4.81 1.43 4.72
C ALA A 147 6.11 2.25 4.75
N PRO A 148 6.75 2.46 5.92
CA PRO A 148 6.28 2.03 7.24
C PRO A 148 5.34 3.05 7.93
N SER A 149 5.15 4.25 7.35
CA SER A 149 4.53 5.40 8.04
C SER A 149 3.09 5.14 8.50
N GLU A 150 2.26 4.53 7.67
CA GLU A 150 0.87 4.16 8.03
C GLU A 150 0.69 2.65 8.09
N LEU A 151 1.31 1.92 7.17
CA LEU A 151 1.20 0.46 7.09
C LEU A 151 2.23 -0.20 8.00
N THR A 152 1.77 -0.67 9.15
CA THR A 152 2.60 -1.34 10.16
C THR A 152 2.21 -2.82 10.32
N PRO A 153 3.07 -3.66 10.95
CA PRO A 153 2.73 -5.05 11.24
C PRO A 153 1.46 -5.25 12.10
N ASP A 154 1.01 -4.21 12.81
CA ASP A 154 -0.21 -4.24 13.61
C ASP A 154 -1.46 -3.79 12.84
N SER A 155 -1.31 -3.38 11.58
CA SER A 155 -2.39 -2.82 10.77
C SER A 155 -3.38 -3.88 10.29
N TYR A 156 -4.66 -3.52 10.28
CA TYR A 156 -5.70 -4.24 9.55
C TYR A 156 -6.00 -3.50 8.24
N ILE A 157 -5.95 -4.21 7.11
CA ILE A 157 -6.01 -3.58 5.78
C ILE A 157 -7.29 -2.79 5.52
N LEU A 158 -8.43 -3.15 6.12
CA LEU A 158 -9.68 -2.41 5.96
C LEU A 158 -9.68 -1.07 6.69
N GLU A 159 -9.00 -0.98 7.84
CA GLU A 159 -8.81 0.29 8.52
C GLU A 159 -7.82 1.20 7.76
N MET A 160 -6.93 0.59 6.97
CA MET A 160 -5.98 1.27 6.08
C MET A 160 -6.54 1.55 4.68
N GLY A 161 -7.83 1.31 4.45
CA GLY A 161 -8.48 1.72 3.20
C GLY A 161 -8.23 0.81 2.00
N PHE A 162 -7.76 -0.43 2.19
CA PHE A 162 -7.47 -1.35 1.08
C PHE A 162 -8.69 -1.66 0.22
N GLU A 163 -9.91 -1.59 0.77
CA GLU A 163 -11.12 -1.75 -0.05
C GLU A 163 -11.27 -0.61 -1.06
N GLN A 164 -11.09 0.63 -0.62
CA GLN A 164 -11.19 1.82 -1.47
C GLN A 164 -10.06 1.88 -2.51
N MET A 165 -8.91 1.31 -2.18
CA MET A 165 -7.73 1.25 -3.05
C MET A 165 -7.70 0.03 -3.98
N ASN A 166 -8.81 -0.70 -4.14
CA ASN A 166 -8.86 -1.93 -4.93
C ASN A 166 -7.78 -2.95 -4.53
N GLY A 167 -7.41 -2.99 -3.23
CA GLY A 167 -6.33 -3.81 -2.66
C GLY A 167 -6.77 -5.15 -2.06
N VAL A 168 -8.08 -5.41 -2.02
CA VAL A 168 -8.67 -6.65 -1.51
C VAL A 168 -9.89 -7.02 -2.36
N ASP A 169 -10.04 -8.31 -2.66
CA ASP A 169 -11.23 -8.85 -3.30
C ASP A 169 -12.02 -9.71 -2.31
N PHE A 170 -13.30 -9.40 -2.13
CA PHE A 170 -14.20 -10.18 -1.27
C PHE A 170 -14.96 -11.28 -2.02
N LYS A 171 -14.86 -11.32 -3.35
CA LYS A 171 -15.49 -12.32 -4.23
C LYS A 171 -14.54 -13.46 -4.60
N LYS A 172 -13.23 -13.32 -4.34
CA LYS A 172 -12.24 -14.38 -4.60
C LYS A 172 -12.34 -15.53 -3.60
N GLY A 173 -11.67 -16.63 -3.93
CA GLY A 173 -11.52 -17.80 -3.06
C GLY A 173 -10.63 -17.57 -1.83
N CYS A 174 -10.34 -18.65 -1.11
CA CYS A 174 -9.61 -18.61 0.15
C CYS A 174 -8.21 -18.02 0.03
N TYR A 175 -7.83 -17.15 0.97
CA TYR A 175 -6.46 -16.66 1.13
C TYR A 175 -6.08 -16.49 2.61
N VAL A 176 -4.78 -16.41 2.90
CA VAL A 176 -4.26 -16.29 4.27
C VAL A 176 -4.81 -15.03 4.97
N GLY A 177 -5.41 -15.21 6.15
CA GLY A 177 -5.96 -14.12 6.95
C GLY A 177 -7.37 -13.64 6.54
N GLN A 178 -7.98 -14.26 5.53
CA GLN A 178 -9.31 -13.87 5.02
C GLN A 178 -10.40 -13.88 6.08
N GLU A 179 -10.43 -14.87 7.00
CA GLU A 179 -11.51 -15.01 7.98
C GLU A 179 -11.71 -13.74 8.81
N ILE A 180 -10.61 -13.14 9.29
CA ILE A 180 -10.64 -11.92 10.09
C ILE A 180 -11.09 -10.74 9.23
N ILE A 181 -10.57 -10.61 8.00
CA ILE A 181 -10.91 -9.52 7.09
C ILE A 181 -12.38 -9.58 6.65
N ALA A 182 -12.88 -10.76 6.29
CA ALA A 182 -14.27 -10.99 5.93
C ALA A 182 -15.21 -10.71 7.12
N ARG A 183 -14.83 -11.11 8.34
CA ARG A 183 -15.57 -10.77 9.56
C ARG A 183 -15.64 -9.26 9.77
N MET A 184 -14.52 -8.55 9.60
CA MET A 184 -14.49 -7.09 9.69
C MET A 184 -15.42 -6.44 8.66
N LYS A 185 -15.43 -6.92 7.42
CA LYS A 185 -16.29 -6.40 6.35
C LYS A 185 -17.78 -6.56 6.63
N HIS A 186 -18.20 -7.73 7.10
CA HIS A 186 -19.63 -8.07 7.18
C HIS A 186 -20.27 -7.88 8.56
N LYS A 187 -19.47 -7.90 9.64
CA LYS A 187 -19.99 -7.93 11.01
C LYS A 187 -19.55 -6.74 11.87
N THR A 188 -18.71 -5.86 11.36
CA THR A 188 -18.11 -4.80 12.16
C THR A 188 -18.22 -3.45 11.46
N GLN A 189 -18.76 -2.45 12.16
CA GLN A 189 -18.56 -1.07 11.77
C GLN A 189 -17.12 -0.67 12.11
N LEU A 190 -16.35 -0.20 11.12
CA LEU A 190 -14.99 0.28 11.36
C LEU A 190 -15.03 1.49 12.30
N ARG A 191 -14.38 1.36 13.46
CA ARG A 191 -14.28 2.43 14.48
C ARG A 191 -12.97 3.20 14.40
N LYS A 192 -12.04 2.72 13.57
CA LYS A 192 -10.72 3.30 13.38
C LYS A 192 -10.33 3.25 11.91
N GLY A 193 -9.39 4.10 11.53
CA GLY A 193 -8.78 4.09 10.21
C GLY A 193 -8.17 5.41 9.82
N LEU A 194 -7.78 5.52 8.56
CA LEU A 194 -7.06 6.68 8.06
C LEU A 194 -7.96 7.90 7.89
N ARG A 195 -7.40 9.06 8.25
CA ARG A 195 -7.91 10.40 7.98
C ARG A 195 -6.79 11.27 7.48
N ARG A 196 -7.12 12.24 6.63
CA ARG A 196 -6.22 13.35 6.36
C ARG A 196 -6.34 14.35 7.51
N VAL A 197 -5.21 14.89 7.93
CA VAL A 197 -5.14 15.91 8.98
C VAL A 197 -4.21 17.04 8.54
N THR A 198 -4.34 18.18 9.20
CA THR A 198 -3.36 19.27 9.11
C THR A 198 -2.58 19.42 10.41
N CYS A 199 -1.28 19.63 10.28
CA CYS A 199 -0.35 19.97 11.34
C CYS A 199 0.42 21.23 10.89
N ALA A 200 0.42 22.31 11.69
CA ALA A 200 1.11 23.54 11.31
C ALA A 200 2.65 23.40 11.30
N GLU A 201 3.16 22.48 12.12
CA GLU A 201 4.58 22.18 12.28
C GLU A 201 4.86 20.72 11.89
N ALA A 202 6.13 20.41 11.63
CA ALA A 202 6.55 19.05 11.28
C ALA A 202 6.42 18.12 12.48
N VAL A 203 5.67 17.02 12.31
CA VAL A 203 5.50 15.98 13.31
C VAL A 203 6.01 14.66 12.73
N ALA A 204 6.85 13.95 13.50
CA ALA A 204 7.41 12.68 13.05
C ALA A 204 6.32 11.60 12.90
N PRO A 205 6.41 10.71 11.90
CA PRO A 205 5.54 9.54 11.82
C PRO A 205 5.56 8.70 13.10
N HIS A 206 4.44 8.05 13.40
CA HIS A 206 4.14 7.31 14.62
C HIS A 206 4.04 8.13 15.90
N THR A 207 4.11 9.47 15.84
CA THR A 207 3.84 10.31 17.01
C THR A 207 2.39 10.11 17.47
N PRO A 208 2.15 9.77 18.75
CA PRO A 208 0.80 9.61 19.28
C PRO A 208 -0.01 10.90 19.17
N ILE A 209 -1.26 10.77 18.73
CA ILE A 209 -2.24 11.84 18.73
C ILE A 209 -3.05 11.72 20.02
N LEU A 210 -3.09 12.80 20.80
CA LEU A 210 -3.85 12.90 22.03
C LEU A 210 -5.10 13.74 21.81
N SER A 211 -6.22 13.31 22.40
CA SER A 211 -7.47 14.07 22.50
C SER A 211 -7.88 14.07 23.96
N LYS A 212 -7.98 15.24 24.58
CA LYS A 212 -8.27 15.38 26.03
C LYS A 212 -7.36 14.50 26.91
N GLY A 213 -6.07 14.47 26.59
CA GLY A 213 -5.04 13.71 27.32
C GLY A 213 -5.04 12.19 27.08
N LYS A 214 -5.89 11.67 26.19
CA LYS A 214 -5.94 10.23 25.85
C LYS A 214 -5.46 10.00 24.43
N GLU A 215 -4.68 8.94 24.23
CA GLU A 215 -4.29 8.53 22.88
C GLU A 215 -5.51 8.10 22.04
N VAL A 216 -5.59 8.67 20.84
CA VAL A 216 -6.65 8.41 19.87
C VAL A 216 -6.13 7.86 18.55
N GLY A 217 -4.82 7.78 18.37
CA GLY A 217 -4.21 7.43 17.10
C GLY A 217 -2.76 7.83 16.99
N PHE A 218 -2.23 7.85 15.77
CA PHE A 218 -0.87 8.30 15.49
C PHE A 218 -0.80 9.07 14.16
N ILE A 219 0.17 9.98 14.06
CA ILE A 219 0.51 10.71 12.84
C ILE A 219 1.28 9.79 11.89
N GLY A 220 0.90 9.75 10.63
CA GLY A 220 1.64 9.09 9.55
C GLY A 220 2.63 10.03 8.88
N ALA A 221 2.79 9.90 7.58
CA ALA A 221 3.58 10.78 6.75
C ALA A 221 2.92 12.16 6.62
N GLN A 222 3.78 13.18 6.52
CA GLN A 222 3.42 14.58 6.41
C GLN A 222 4.20 15.21 5.26
N SER A 223 3.53 16.00 4.41
CA SER A 223 4.16 16.91 3.45
C SER A 223 3.58 18.31 3.63
N GLY A 224 4.46 19.28 3.89
CA GLY A 224 4.05 20.61 4.33
C GLY A 224 3.19 20.53 5.58
N THR A 225 1.98 21.08 5.52
CA THR A 225 1.02 21.01 6.63
C THR A 225 0.08 19.83 6.56
N ALA A 226 0.03 19.09 5.45
CA ALA A 226 -0.89 17.97 5.26
C ALA A 226 -0.26 16.65 5.72
N ALA A 227 -1.01 15.84 6.44
CA ALA A 227 -0.58 14.50 6.86
C ALA A 227 -1.69 13.46 6.74
N LEU A 228 -1.31 12.19 6.72
CA LEU A 228 -2.21 11.09 7.06
C LEU A 228 -2.13 10.83 8.57
N ALA A 229 -3.23 10.40 9.15
CA ALA A 229 -3.30 9.96 10.54
C ALA A 229 -4.19 8.72 10.65
N TYR A 230 -3.79 7.76 11.46
CA TYR A 230 -4.66 6.67 11.87
C TYR A 230 -5.37 7.10 13.15
N LEU A 231 -6.70 7.15 13.13
CA LEU A 231 -7.51 7.70 14.22
C LEU A 231 -8.65 6.77 14.62
N ARG A 232 -9.00 6.82 15.91
CA ARG A 232 -10.27 6.36 16.45
C ARG A 232 -11.37 7.37 16.14
N PHE A 233 -12.34 6.99 15.31
CA PHE A 233 -13.38 7.90 14.82
C PHE A 233 -14.26 8.44 15.94
N ASP A 234 -14.53 7.63 16.97
CA ASP A 234 -15.33 7.99 18.15
C ASP A 234 -14.63 9.00 19.08
N ARG A 235 -13.36 9.34 18.81
CA ARG A 235 -12.56 10.22 19.67
C ARG A 235 -11.94 11.41 18.91
N ILE A 236 -12.31 11.58 17.65
CA ILE A 236 -11.99 12.80 16.90
C ILE A 236 -12.63 13.98 17.62
N SER A 237 -11.86 15.04 17.83
CA SER A 237 -12.33 16.29 18.42
C SER A 237 -11.50 17.46 17.89
N ASP A 238 -11.93 18.68 18.20
CA ASP A 238 -11.19 19.90 17.86
C ASP A 238 -9.93 20.11 18.73
N GLU A 239 -9.80 19.35 19.82
CA GLU A 239 -8.71 19.43 20.80
C GLU A 239 -7.75 18.24 20.64
N MET A 240 -7.22 18.04 19.43
CA MET A 240 -6.19 17.03 19.18
C MET A 240 -4.81 17.63 19.04
N THR A 241 -3.81 16.98 19.63
CA THR A 241 -2.40 17.36 19.49
C THR A 241 -1.49 16.15 19.28
N ALA A 242 -0.37 16.36 18.60
CA ALA A 242 0.72 15.39 18.48
C ALA A 242 2.04 16.09 18.81
N ALA A 243 2.75 15.61 19.84
CA ALA A 243 3.92 16.30 20.40
C ALA A 243 3.70 17.80 20.73
N GLY A 244 2.47 18.16 21.15
CA GLY A 244 2.09 19.54 21.45
C GLY A 244 1.63 20.36 20.23
N VAL A 245 1.83 19.86 19.01
CA VAL A 245 1.36 20.51 17.77
C VAL A 245 -0.13 20.23 17.57
N PRO A 246 -0.98 21.24 17.32
CA PRO A 246 -2.40 21.03 17.00
C PRO A 246 -2.59 20.18 15.74
N VAL A 247 -3.56 19.25 15.81
CA VAL A 247 -3.93 18.34 14.72
C VAL A 247 -5.41 18.52 14.42
N THR A 248 -5.75 18.86 13.18
CA THR A 248 -7.15 19.04 12.75
C THR A 248 -7.48 18.06 11.63
N VAL A 249 -8.62 17.37 11.70
CA VAL A 249 -9.08 16.51 10.60
C VAL A 249 -9.51 17.38 9.43
N VAL A 250 -9.04 17.04 8.23
CA VAL A 250 -9.55 17.64 7.00
C VAL A 250 -10.77 16.85 6.58
N ASP A 251 -11.95 17.49 6.61
CA ASP A 251 -13.16 16.88 6.07
C ASP A 251 -12.90 16.38 4.64
N ARG A 252 -13.58 15.30 4.26
CA ARG A 252 -13.55 14.86 2.87
C ARG A 252 -14.19 15.97 2.06
N ALA A 253 -13.37 16.84 1.46
CA ALA A 253 -13.81 17.64 0.33
C ALA A 253 -14.49 16.67 -0.64
N GLU A 254 -15.78 16.90 -0.89
CA GLU A 254 -16.55 16.17 -1.89
C GLU A 254 -15.73 16.16 -3.18
N GLU A 255 -15.39 14.96 -3.65
CA GLU A 255 -14.61 14.75 -4.87
C GLU A 255 -15.43 15.02 -6.13
#